data_AF-A0A3D3X567-F1
#
_entry.id   AF-A0A3D3X567-F1
#
_cell.length_a   1.000
_cell.length_b   1.000
_cell.length_c   1.000
_cell.angle_alpha   90.00
_cell.angle_beta   90.00
_cell.angle_gamma   90.00
#
_symmetry.space_group_name_H-M   'P 1'
#
loop_
_entity.id
_entity.type
_entity.pdbx_description
1 polymer ?
#
loop_
_entity_poly.entity_id
_entity_poly.type
_entity_poly.pdbx_seq_one_letter_code
_entity_poly.pdbx_strand_id
1 'polypeptide(L)'
;MNSVHLLDVEWLLQRQLSQVGDWHNVQNIPESGDPLYQLVSEQHHTNFDLWHEEDKARDPDASDAIIATVKRSIDRLNQKRNDEIEKIDEALLDELGQRSVRIMVDARL
;
A
#
# COMPACT_ATOMS: atom_id res chain seq x y z
N MET A 1 2.90 -25.82 -18.47
CA MET A 1 1.87 -25.23 -17.59
C MET A 1 2.16 -23.74 -17.53
N ASN A 2 1.32 -22.89 -18.11
CA ASN A 2 1.49 -21.45 -17.94
C ASN A 2 1.25 -21.15 -16.46
N SER A 3 2.29 -20.69 -15.78
CA SER A 3 2.17 -20.19 -14.42
C SER A 3 1.28 -18.95 -14.48
N VAL A 4 0.03 -19.07 -14.03
CA VAL A 4 -0.90 -17.94 -14.01
C VAL A 4 -0.60 -17.13 -12.75
N HIS A 5 0.43 -16.29 -12.82
CA HIS A 5 0.77 -15.38 -11.74
C HIS A 5 -0.41 -14.44 -11.50
N LEU A 6 -0.82 -14.31 -10.23
CA LEU A 6 -1.87 -13.38 -9.80
C LEU A 6 -1.40 -11.93 -9.94
N LEU A 7 -0.11 -11.71 -9.70
CA LEU A 7 0.58 -10.44 -9.76
C LEU A 7 1.96 -10.63 -10.38
N ASP A 8 2.38 -9.68 -11.21
CA ASP A 8 3.77 -9.52 -11.63
C ASP A 8 4.52 -8.75 -10.53
N VAL A 9 5.11 -9.52 -9.61
CA VAL A 9 5.82 -8.98 -8.44
C VAL A 9 7.07 -8.21 -8.85
N GLU A 10 7.79 -8.67 -9.88
CA GLU A 10 9.00 -8.00 -10.33
C GLU A 10 8.68 -6.62 -10.90
N TRP A 11 7.65 -6.53 -11.74
CA TRP A 11 7.16 -5.26 -12.25
C TRP A 11 6.68 -4.34 -11.13
N LEU A 12 5.91 -4.85 -10.16
CA LEU A 12 5.40 -4.08 -9.02
C LEU A 12 6.53 -3.46 -8.19
N LEU A 13 7.56 -4.23 -7.87
CA LEU A 13 8.69 -3.74 -7.10
C LEU A 13 9.47 -2.64 -7.85
N GLN A 14 9.68 -2.82 -9.15
CA GLN A 14 10.31 -1.80 -9.99
C GLN A 14 9.46 -0.52 -10.04
N ARG A 15 8.13 -0.67 -10.15
CA ARG A 15 7.21 0.46 -10.17
C ARG A 15 7.19 1.21 -8.83
N GLN A 16 7.07 0.50 -7.71
CA GLN A 16 7.12 1.09 -6.37
C GLN A 16 8.43 1.83 -6.10
N LEU A 17 9.56 1.29 -6.59
CA LEU A 17 10.85 1.97 -6.50
C LEU A 17 10.87 3.28 -7.29
N SER A 18 10.32 3.29 -8.51
CA SER A 18 10.19 4.52 -9.29
C SER A 18 9.28 5.56 -8.61
N GLN A 19 8.18 5.11 -8.00
CA GLN A 19 7.23 5.98 -7.30
C GLN A 19 7.86 6.66 -6.08
N VAL A 20 8.80 6.01 -5.38
CA VAL A 20 9.59 6.64 -4.31
C VAL A 20 10.44 7.79 -4.86
N GLY A 21 11.08 7.61 -6.02
CA GLY A 21 11.84 8.68 -6.67
C GLY A 21 10.95 9.84 -7.15
N ASP A 22 9.75 9.52 -7.64
CA ASP A 22 8.77 10.49 -8.13
C ASP A 22 8.13 11.28 -6.99
N TRP A 23 7.93 10.68 -5.81
CA TRP A 23 7.23 11.32 -4.68
C TRP A 23 7.81 12.69 -4.30
N HIS A 24 9.13 12.86 -4.43
CA HIS A 24 9.79 14.14 -4.13
C HIS A 24 9.53 15.24 -5.17
N ASN A 25 9.06 14.88 -6.37
CA ASN A 25 9.01 15.75 -7.53
C ASN A 25 7.60 15.93 -8.11
N VAL A 26 6.68 15.00 -7.88
CA VAL A 26 5.33 15.00 -8.46
C VAL A 26 4.28 14.61 -7.41
N GLN A 27 3.07 15.18 -7.53
CA GLN A 27 1.90 14.64 -6.84
C GLN A 27 1.61 13.22 -7.35
N ASN A 28 1.25 12.31 -6.44
CA ASN A 28 0.90 10.92 -6.68
C ASN A 28 0.30 10.70 -8.08
N ILE A 29 0.97 9.90 -8.93
CA ILE A 29 0.45 9.50 -10.23
C ILE A 29 -0.20 8.13 -10.03
N PRO A 30 -1.54 8.03 -10.03
CA PRO A 30 -2.22 6.76 -9.88
C PRO A 30 -1.80 5.80 -10.99
N GLU A 31 -1.69 4.52 -10.67
CA GLU A 31 -1.52 3.52 -11.73
C GLU A 31 -2.73 3.53 -12.66
N SER A 32 -2.49 3.11 -13.90
CA SER A 32 -3.53 2.97 -14.91
C SER A 32 -3.67 1.50 -15.29
N GLY A 33 -4.89 1.07 -15.61
CA GLY A 33 -5.15 -0.31 -16.04
C GLY A 33 -5.70 -1.17 -14.91
N ASP A 34 -4.96 -2.20 -14.52
CA ASP A 34 -5.45 -3.24 -13.59
C ASP A 34 -5.80 -2.66 -12.20
N PRO A 35 -7.05 -2.84 -11.71
CA PRO A 35 -7.49 -2.32 -10.42
C PRO A 35 -6.67 -2.79 -9.22
N LEU A 36 -6.14 -4.02 -9.24
CA LEU A 36 -5.35 -4.54 -8.13
C LEU A 36 -3.99 -3.84 -8.06
N TYR A 37 -3.37 -3.55 -9.21
CA TYR A 37 -2.14 -2.77 -9.26
C TYR A 37 -2.36 -1.32 -8.80
N GLN A 38 -3.53 -0.73 -9.10
CA GLN A 38 -3.92 0.58 -8.58
C GLN A 38 -3.99 0.57 -7.05
N LEU A 39 -4.69 -0.39 -6.46
CA LEU A 39 -4.80 -0.52 -5.01
C LEU A 39 -3.43 -0.72 -4.34
N VAL A 40 -2.59 -1.60 -4.89
CA VAL A 40 -1.24 -1.85 -4.34
C VAL A 40 -0.35 -0.60 -4.41
N SER A 41 -0.41 0.16 -5.51
CA SER A 41 0.34 1.42 -5.60
C SER A 41 -0.22 2.53 -4.71
N GLU A 42 -1.54 2.61 -4.54
CA GLU A 42 -2.14 3.60 -3.64
C GLU A 42 -1.77 3.29 -2.17
N GLN A 43 -1.80 2.02 -1.78
CA GLN A 43 -1.36 1.56 -0.46
C GLN A 43 0.13 1.86 -0.22
N HIS A 44 0.97 1.65 -1.23
CA HIS A 44 2.40 2.00 -1.17
C HIS A 44 2.62 3.50 -0.95
N HIS A 45 1.87 4.33 -1.66
CA HIS A 45 1.93 5.78 -1.49
C HIS A 45 1.49 6.21 -0.08
N THR A 46 0.38 5.67 0.43
CA THR A 46 -0.08 5.94 1.81
C THR A 46 0.95 5.51 2.85
N ASN A 47 1.62 4.36 2.65
CA ASN A 47 2.73 3.93 3.52
C ASN A 47 3.88 4.93 3.51
N PHE A 48 4.24 5.42 2.32
CA PHE A 48 5.33 6.38 2.19
C PHE A 48 4.99 7.71 2.90
N ASP A 49 3.78 8.22 2.73
CA ASP A 49 3.29 9.40 3.46
C ASP A 49 3.30 9.19 4.98
N LEU A 50 2.86 8.01 5.44
CA LEU A 50 2.85 7.64 6.86
C LEU A 50 4.27 7.66 7.44
N TRP A 51 5.24 7.04 6.78
CA TRP A 51 6.62 7.02 7.24
C TRP A 51 7.24 8.43 7.30
N HIS A 52 6.88 9.32 6.38
CA HIS A 52 7.34 10.72 6.44
C HIS A 52 6.76 11.49 7.61
N GLU A 53 5.51 11.23 8.00
CA GLU A 53 4.95 11.79 9.23
C GLU A 53 5.65 11.20 10.47
N GLU A 54 5.94 9.90 10.49
CA GLU A 54 6.71 9.27 11.57
C GLU A 54 8.11 9.87 11.71
N ASP A 55 8.79 10.17 10.61
CA ASP A 55 10.11 10.82 10.63
C ASP A 55 10.05 12.21 11.27
N LYS A 56 8.99 12.99 10.99
CA LYS A 56 8.76 14.29 11.67
C LYS A 56 8.56 14.12 13.18
N ALA A 57 7.92 13.03 13.62
CA ALA A 57 7.77 12.74 15.04
C ALA A 57 9.08 12.26 15.71
N ARG A 58 10.04 11.75 14.93
CA ARG A 58 11.35 11.28 15.41
C ARG A 58 12.39 12.41 15.50
N ASP A 59 12.10 13.59 14.97
CA ASP A 59 12.96 14.77 15.12
C ASP A 59 13.08 15.15 16.62
N PRO A 60 14.29 15.09 17.21
CA PRO A 60 14.49 15.39 18.64
C PRO A 60 14.17 16.84 19.00
N ASP A 61 14.13 17.74 18.02
CA ASP A 61 13.84 19.17 18.22
C ASP A 61 12.36 19.50 17.94
N ALA A 62 11.52 18.50 17.64
CA ALA A 62 10.10 18.70 17.39
C ALA A 62 9.38 19.22 18.65
N SER A 63 8.70 20.37 18.52
CA SER A 63 7.86 20.91 19.60
C SER A 63 6.61 20.05 19.84
N ASP A 64 6.04 20.13 21.05
CA ASP A 64 4.78 19.45 21.40
C ASP A 64 3.63 19.74 20.42
N ALA A 65 3.56 20.97 19.88
CA ALA A 65 2.55 21.35 18.91
C ALA A 65 2.74 20.64 17.55
N ILE A 66 4.00 20.43 17.14
CA ILE A 66 4.35 19.64 15.96
C ILE A 66 3.96 18.18 16.20
N ILE A 67 4.37 17.60 17.34
CA ILE A 67 4.04 16.22 17.71
C ILE A 67 2.53 15.98 17.70
N ALA A 68 1.74 16.90 18.29
CA ALA A 68 0.28 16.77 18.30
C ALA A 68 -0.33 16.82 16.88
N THR A 69 0.26 17.60 15.97
CA THR A 69 -0.20 17.68 14.57
C THR A 69 0.17 16.41 13.81
N VAL A 70 1.42 16.00 13.90
CA VAL A 70 1.94 14.77 13.28
C VAL A 70 1.15 13.55 13.75
N LYS A 71 0.83 13.44 15.05
CA LYS A 71 0.02 12.34 15.57
C LYS A 71 -1.35 12.23 14.92
N ARG A 72 -2.04 13.36 14.72
CA ARG A 72 -3.33 13.36 13.99
C ARG A 72 -3.18 12.95 12.53
N SER A 73 -2.09 13.35 11.88
CA SER A 73 -1.77 12.91 10.52
C SER A 73 -1.53 11.40 10.46
N ILE A 74 -0.71 10.88 11.39
CA ILE A 74 -0.41 9.44 11.53
C ILE A 74 -1.70 8.66 11.78
N ASP A 75 -2.55 9.07 12.71
CA ASP A 75 -3.80 8.35 13.00
C ASP A 75 -4.68 8.22 11.74
N ARG A 76 -4.81 9.30 10.97
CA ARG A 76 -5.56 9.30 9.69
C ARG A 76 -4.91 8.42 8.63
N LEU A 77 -3.59 8.54 8.44
CA LEU A 77 -2.86 7.76 7.42
C LEU A 77 -2.82 6.27 7.77
N ASN A 78 -2.71 5.94 9.06
CA ASN A 78 -2.72 4.57 9.54
C ASN A 78 -4.10 3.93 9.37
N GLN A 79 -5.18 4.69 9.56
CA GLN A 79 -6.53 4.23 9.19
C GLN A 79 -6.65 4.01 7.68
N LYS A 80 -6.26 5.00 6.87
CA LYS A 80 -6.28 4.91 5.40
C LYS A 80 -5.52 3.68 4.90
N ARG A 81 -4.33 3.42 5.43
CA ARG A 81 -3.51 2.25 5.08
C ARG A 81 -4.25 0.95 5.38
N ASN A 82 -4.91 0.85 6.53
CA ASN A 82 -5.67 -0.35 6.88
C ASN A 82 -6.87 -0.54 5.94
N ASP A 83 -7.62 0.53 5.64
CA ASP A 83 -8.74 0.48 4.68
C ASP A 83 -8.27 0.04 3.28
N GLU A 84 -7.08 0.47 2.86
CA GLU A 84 -6.48 0.07 1.58
C GLU A 84 -6.00 -1.38 1.57
N ILE A 85 -5.45 -1.88 2.69
CA ILE A 85 -5.10 -3.29 2.86
C ILE A 85 -6.37 -4.15 2.77
N GLU A 86 -7.45 -3.76 3.44
CA GLU A 86 -8.73 -4.47 3.37
C GLU A 86 -9.28 -4.54 1.94
N LYS A 87 -9.18 -3.46 1.16
CA LYS A 87 -9.55 -3.46 -0.27
C LYS A 87 -8.68 -4.39 -1.12
N ILE A 88 -7.38 -4.47 -0.83
CA ILE A 88 -6.48 -5.41 -1.51
C ILE A 88 -6.90 -6.84 -1.18
N ASP A 89 -7.20 -7.14 0.09
CA ASP A 89 -7.67 -8.46 0.51
C ASP A 89 -8.98 -8.84 -0.20
N GLU A 90 -9.95 -7.92 -0.27
CA GLU A 90 -11.20 -8.12 -1.01
C GLU A 90 -10.95 -8.42 -2.51
N ALA A 91 -10.09 -7.62 -3.16
CA ALA A 91 -9.77 -7.81 -4.58
C ALA A 91 -9.07 -9.16 -4.84
N LEU A 92 -8.19 -9.60 -3.95
CA LEU A 92 -7.53 -10.90 -4.03
C LEU A 92 -8.52 -12.05 -3.83
N LEU A 93 -9.43 -11.93 -2.86
CA LEU A 93 -10.47 -12.94 -2.60
C LEU A 93 -11.41 -13.10 -3.80
N ASP A 94 -11.82 -12.00 -4.41
CA ASP A 94 -12.65 -12.00 -5.63
C ASP A 94 -11.94 -12.71 -6.79
N GLU A 95 -10.68 -12.38 -7.03
CA GLU A 95 -9.88 -12.99 -8.11
C GLU A 95 -9.66 -14.50 -7.88
N LEU A 96 -9.39 -14.91 -6.64
CA LEU A 96 -9.28 -16.33 -6.27
C LEU A 96 -10.60 -17.08 -6.44
N GLY A 97 -11.72 -16.44 -6.12
CA GLY A 97 -13.07 -16.97 -6.33
C GLY A 97 -13.37 -17.19 -7.81
N GLN A 98 -13.06 -16.21 -8.67
CA GLN A 98 -13.21 -16.34 -10.13
C GLN A 98 -12.37 -17.48 -10.71
N ARG A 99 -11.17 -17.69 -10.16
CA ARG A 99 -10.26 -18.77 -10.57
C ARG A 99 -10.65 -20.15 -10.04
N SER A 100 -11.74 -20.26 -9.27
CA SER A 100 -12.20 -21.51 -8.65
C SER A 100 -11.10 -22.21 -7.84
N VAL A 101 -10.24 -21.42 -7.18
CA VAL A 101 -9.15 -21.95 -6.36
C VAL A 101 -9.73 -22.77 -5.22
N ARG A 102 -9.27 -24.02 -5.07
CA ARG A 102 -9.70 -24.89 -3.97
C ARG A 102 -8.79 -24.69 -2.78
N ILE A 103 -9.38 -24.38 -1.63
CA ILE A 103 -8.68 -24.41 -0.35
C ILE A 103 -8.30 -25.86 -0.06
N MET A 104 -7.02 -26.12 0.15
CA MET A 104 -6.56 -27.44 0.56
C MET A 104 -6.97 -27.73 2.00
N VAL A 105 -7.28 -29.00 2.30
CA VAL A 105 -7.83 -29.43 3.59
C VAL A 105 -6.93 -29.12 4.79
N ASP A 106 -5.63 -28.91 4.54
CA ASP A 106 -4.58 -28.63 5.49
C ASP A 106 -4.08 -27.17 5.46
N ALA A 107 -4.71 -26.31 4.64
CA ALA A 107 -4.43 -24.88 4.67
C ALA A 107 -4.78 -24.32 6.05
N ARG A 108 -3.77 -23.78 6.75
CA ARG A 108 -3.95 -23.10 8.04
C ARG A 108 -4.07 -21.59 7.79
N LEU A 109 -5.07 -20.98 8.42
CA LEU A 109 -5.18 -19.53 8.59
C LEU A 109 -4.30 -19.07 9.76
#